data_AF-A0A6A7B3W3-F1
#
_entry.id   AF-A0A6A7B3W3-F1
#
_cell.length_a   1.000
_cell.length_b   1.000
_cell.length_c   1.000
_cell.angle_alpha   90.00
_cell.angle_beta   90.00
_cell.angle_gamma   90.00
#
_symmetry.space_group_name_H-M   'P 1'
#
loop_
_entity.id
_entity.type
_entity.pdbx_description
1 polymer ?
#
loop_
_entity_poly.entity_id
_entity_poly.type
_entity_poly.pdbx_seq_one_letter_code
_entity_poly.pdbx_strand_id
1 'polypeptide(L)'
;MVMDRAPGVAEYLSDVLDEYRNHIQQRQDDEQSIDKPFPSLTHNVLPMFSDRWCGGPDQHTSEFYHCMEPALQLTSFLFDEDYPLLWFCHLTFGERRRDDQGVYIVPTAYSRSPEALIRVRENLKEMGKVISFAFMPRDWPDSAWGITFTSRKYHPDRFRRFKDHDFPPAQSRLGRARPVVTIASKFQHYFRRVYSTATTPSERYRALFMFAVTIGHETAHAYEMWLTGGTEREEPRWCKRDKIHEIGFAWETYIIGGVSDPTQSSTSREMFPYLCSLHLEDYSTLADRDVFVRKYKGESSAEWTTRDVGGMHRQWAALLPSEFRGGTWFLSPDATAFLASVQVIPLKWVMQWFREDNMVRRKAEWSHAGYYKQAPMPDTFTIIYERNTKGIHIQRPLNPYFPVDREIMRQRRKTQENAGQQAT
;
A
#
# COMPACT_ATOMS: atom_id res chain seq x y z
N MET A 1 -11.02 33.55 -8.84
CA MET A 1 -9.62 33.18 -9.10
C MET A 1 -9.29 32.07 -8.11
N VAL A 2 -9.36 30.82 -8.55
CA VAL A 2 -9.02 29.66 -7.70
C VAL A 2 -7.48 29.63 -7.64
N MET A 3 -6.88 29.67 -6.46
CA MET A 3 -5.44 29.49 -6.34
C MET A 3 -5.12 28.06 -6.81
N ASP A 4 -4.28 27.93 -7.84
CA ASP A 4 -3.78 26.63 -8.29
C ASP A 4 -3.05 25.97 -7.12
N ARG A 5 -3.68 24.96 -6.52
CA ARG A 5 -3.07 24.13 -5.49
C ARG A 5 -1.92 23.39 -6.17
N ALA A 6 -0.73 23.42 -5.57
CA ALA A 6 0.37 22.58 -6.03
C ALA A 6 -0.09 21.12 -6.10
N PRO A 7 0.23 20.40 -7.19
CA PRO A 7 -0.22 19.03 -7.38
C PRO A 7 0.26 18.16 -6.22
N GLY A 8 -0.61 17.26 -5.77
CA GLY A 8 -0.24 16.29 -4.72
C GLY A 8 0.86 15.34 -5.22
N VAL A 9 1.59 14.67 -4.32
CA VAL A 9 2.64 13.69 -4.71
C VAL A 9 2.11 12.61 -5.63
N ALA A 10 0.87 12.13 -5.44
CA ALA A 10 0.27 11.15 -6.34
C ALA A 10 0.09 11.66 -7.78
N GLU A 11 -0.23 12.94 -7.95
CA GLU A 11 -0.36 13.62 -9.25
C GLU A 11 1.00 13.82 -9.89
N TYR A 12 1.92 14.36 -9.09
CA TYR A 12 3.30 14.54 -9.50
C TYR A 12 3.98 13.24 -9.95
N LEU A 13 3.79 12.15 -9.19
CA LEU A 13 4.32 10.83 -9.53
C LEU A 13 3.68 10.26 -10.79
N SER A 14 2.39 10.51 -11.04
CA SER A 14 1.75 10.09 -12.31
C SER A 14 2.41 10.77 -13.50
N ASP A 15 2.54 12.09 -13.47
CA ASP A 15 3.13 12.87 -14.57
C ASP A 15 4.59 12.46 -14.83
N VAL A 16 5.31 12.19 -13.74
CA VAL A 16 6.65 11.63 -13.77
C VAL A 16 6.67 10.26 -14.45
N LEU A 17 5.84 9.31 -14.02
CA LEU A 17 5.86 7.94 -14.52
C LEU A 17 5.37 7.86 -15.96
N ASP A 18 4.46 8.75 -16.37
CA ASP A 18 3.99 8.87 -17.74
C ASP A 18 5.14 9.21 -18.71
N GLU A 19 6.12 10.01 -18.28
CA GLU A 19 7.36 10.26 -19.06
C GLU A 19 8.11 8.95 -19.34
N TYR A 20 8.11 8.02 -18.38
CA TYR A 20 8.77 6.72 -18.46
C TYR A 20 7.82 5.58 -18.89
N ARG A 21 6.63 5.88 -19.42
CA ARG A 21 5.63 4.87 -19.76
C ARG A 21 6.19 3.75 -20.63
N ASN A 22 7.00 4.09 -21.63
CA ASN A 22 7.61 3.09 -22.51
C ASN A 22 8.64 2.21 -21.76
N HIS A 23 9.42 2.79 -20.84
CA HIS A 23 10.34 2.02 -19.99
C HIS A 23 9.60 1.07 -19.06
N ILE A 24 8.49 1.54 -18.48
CA ILE A 24 7.61 0.75 -17.61
C ILE A 24 7.03 -0.42 -18.41
N GLN A 25 6.44 -0.16 -19.57
CA GLN A 25 5.85 -1.19 -20.45
C GLN A 25 6.85 -2.27 -20.85
N GLN A 26 8.09 -1.90 -21.20
CA GLN A 26 9.12 -2.88 -21.57
C GLN A 26 9.57 -3.75 -20.39
N ARG A 27 9.56 -3.22 -19.16
CA ARG A 27 10.00 -3.96 -17.96
C ARG A 27 8.91 -4.82 -17.33
N GLN A 28 7.64 -4.51 -17.54
CA GLN A 28 6.54 -5.12 -16.77
C GLN A 28 5.82 -6.28 -17.48
N ASP A 29 6.44 -6.88 -18.50
CA ASP A 29 5.77 -7.61 -19.59
C ASP A 29 4.78 -6.67 -20.27
N ASP A 30 4.93 -6.39 -21.57
CA ASP A 30 4.09 -5.40 -22.29
C ASP A 30 2.62 -5.59 -21.91
N GLU A 31 2.05 -4.66 -21.14
CA GLU A 31 0.71 -4.81 -20.59
C GLU A 31 -0.31 -5.07 -21.69
N GLN A 32 -0.08 -4.56 -22.91
CA GLN A 32 -0.97 -4.79 -24.04
C GLN A 32 -0.98 -6.26 -24.50
N SER A 33 0.14 -6.95 -24.36
CA SER A 33 0.32 -8.35 -24.75
C SER A 33 -0.21 -9.37 -23.71
N ILE A 34 -0.39 -8.93 -22.45
CA ILE A 34 -0.86 -9.82 -21.39
C ILE A 34 -2.37 -10.06 -21.55
N ASP A 35 -2.77 -11.33 -21.57
CA ASP A 35 -4.17 -11.72 -21.42
C ASP A 35 -4.67 -11.31 -20.02
N LYS A 36 -5.77 -10.56 -19.96
CA LYS A 36 -6.33 -9.99 -18.73
C LYS A 36 -7.70 -10.61 -18.47
N PRO A 37 -7.76 -11.90 -18.07
CA PRO A 37 -9.02 -12.53 -17.72
C PRO A 37 -9.66 -11.80 -16.55
N PHE A 38 -10.95 -12.02 -16.31
CA PHE A 38 -11.58 -11.54 -15.09
C PHE A 38 -10.97 -12.22 -13.84
N PRO A 39 -11.01 -11.55 -12.67
CA PRO A 39 -10.66 -12.18 -11.40
C PRO A 39 -11.34 -13.54 -11.25
N SER A 40 -10.55 -14.56 -10.90
CA SER A 40 -11.02 -15.95 -10.80
C SER A 40 -10.94 -16.50 -9.37
N LEU A 41 -10.47 -15.71 -8.41
CA LEU A 41 -10.50 -16.04 -7.00
C LEU A 41 -11.94 -16.20 -6.54
N THR A 42 -12.26 -17.33 -5.90
CA THR A 42 -13.64 -17.66 -5.47
C THR A 42 -13.77 -17.82 -3.96
N HIS A 43 -12.81 -17.29 -3.19
CA HIS A 43 -12.83 -17.36 -1.74
C HIS A 43 -14.09 -16.67 -1.19
N ASN A 44 -14.72 -17.29 -0.18
CA ASN A 44 -15.95 -16.77 0.40
C ASN A 44 -15.70 -15.40 1.06
N VAL A 45 -16.56 -14.43 0.78
CA VAL A 45 -16.47 -13.13 1.46
C VAL A 45 -16.86 -13.29 2.92
N LEU A 46 -15.98 -12.92 3.85
CA LEU A 46 -16.26 -12.97 5.29
C LEU A 46 -17.51 -12.12 5.62
N PRO A 47 -18.36 -12.54 6.56
CA PRO A 47 -19.59 -11.82 6.91
C PRO A 47 -19.35 -10.32 7.18
N MET A 48 -18.24 -9.98 7.84
CA MET A 48 -17.91 -8.60 8.15
C MET A 48 -17.81 -7.70 6.92
N PHE A 49 -17.47 -8.25 5.76
CA PHE A 49 -17.34 -7.50 4.51
C PHE A 49 -18.62 -7.55 3.65
N SER A 50 -19.62 -8.36 4.01
CA SER A 50 -20.87 -8.48 3.25
C SER A 50 -22.04 -7.77 3.90
N ASP A 51 -22.23 -7.89 5.21
CA ASP A 51 -23.42 -7.39 5.91
C ASP A 51 -23.18 -6.16 6.81
N ARG A 52 -21.93 -5.71 6.92
CA ARG A 52 -21.55 -4.60 7.83
C ARG A 52 -21.35 -3.25 7.17
N TRP A 53 -21.82 -3.07 5.95
CA TRP A 53 -21.79 -1.77 5.29
C TRP A 53 -22.90 -0.87 5.81
N CYS A 54 -22.55 0.37 6.16
CA CYS A 54 -23.51 1.39 6.55
C CYS A 54 -24.41 1.78 5.38
N GLY A 55 -25.67 2.07 5.68
CA GLY A 55 -26.56 2.83 4.82
C GLY A 55 -26.45 4.33 5.09
N GLY A 56 -27.47 5.07 4.65
CA GLY A 56 -27.58 6.50 4.92
C GLY A 56 -27.03 7.39 3.79
N PRO A 57 -26.76 8.68 4.07
CA PRO A 57 -26.40 9.64 3.05
C PRO A 57 -25.13 9.25 2.30
N ASP A 58 -25.20 9.33 0.97
CA ASP A 58 -24.10 9.02 0.07
C ASP A 58 -23.52 7.60 0.24
N GLN A 59 -24.27 6.64 0.81
CA GLN A 59 -23.91 5.22 0.87
C GLN A 59 -24.69 4.43 -0.18
N HIS A 60 -24.06 4.14 -1.31
CA HIS A 60 -24.70 3.45 -2.44
C HIS A 60 -24.21 2.01 -2.60
N THR A 61 -23.66 1.41 -1.55
CA THR A 61 -22.90 0.16 -1.60
C THR A 61 -23.69 -0.98 -2.27
N SER A 62 -24.99 -1.10 -2.00
CA SER A 62 -25.83 -2.13 -2.61
C SER A 62 -25.90 -2.05 -4.14
N GLU A 63 -25.74 -0.86 -4.73
CA GLU A 63 -25.78 -0.65 -6.18
C GLU A 63 -24.54 -1.25 -6.88
N PHE A 64 -23.39 -1.29 -6.21
CA PHE A 64 -22.10 -1.64 -6.82
C PHE A 64 -21.30 -2.69 -6.03
N TYR A 65 -21.92 -3.36 -5.05
CA TYR A 65 -21.25 -4.36 -4.21
C TYR A 65 -20.54 -5.44 -5.05
N HIS A 66 -21.22 -5.94 -6.08
CA HIS A 66 -20.67 -6.93 -7.02
C HIS A 66 -19.40 -6.45 -7.74
N CYS A 67 -19.20 -5.14 -7.91
CA CYS A 67 -17.98 -4.59 -8.52
C CYS A 67 -16.78 -4.62 -7.56
N MET A 68 -17.01 -4.56 -6.25
CA MET A 68 -15.94 -4.62 -5.24
C MET A 68 -15.72 -6.03 -4.69
N GLU A 69 -16.66 -6.96 -4.94
CA GLU A 69 -16.61 -8.33 -4.46
C GLU A 69 -15.25 -9.03 -4.67
N PRO A 70 -14.58 -8.95 -5.84
CA PRO A 70 -13.28 -9.60 -6.00
C PRO A 70 -12.20 -9.11 -5.01
N ALA A 71 -12.23 -7.82 -4.67
CA ALA A 71 -11.32 -7.25 -3.68
C ALA A 71 -11.68 -7.72 -2.26
N LEU A 72 -12.97 -7.87 -1.95
CA LEU A 72 -13.44 -8.41 -0.68
C LEU A 72 -13.14 -9.91 -0.55
N GLN A 73 -13.16 -10.67 -1.64
CA GLN A 73 -12.73 -12.08 -1.67
C GLN A 73 -11.23 -12.20 -1.38
N LEU A 74 -10.39 -11.37 -2.00
CA LEU A 74 -8.95 -11.30 -1.71
C LEU A 74 -8.69 -10.91 -0.25
N THR A 75 -9.39 -9.90 0.26
CA THR A 75 -9.23 -9.49 1.66
C THR A 75 -9.67 -10.61 2.60
N SER A 76 -10.81 -11.25 2.32
CA SER A 76 -11.30 -12.39 3.10
C SER A 76 -10.29 -13.54 3.15
N PHE A 77 -9.68 -13.86 2.01
CA PHE A 77 -8.62 -14.86 1.93
C PHE A 77 -7.45 -14.50 2.87
N LEU A 78 -6.97 -13.27 2.84
CA LEU A 78 -5.87 -12.82 3.71
C LEU A 78 -6.24 -12.82 5.21
N PHE A 79 -7.52 -12.85 5.54
CA PHE A 79 -8.03 -12.91 6.92
C PHE A 79 -8.52 -14.30 7.34
N ASP A 80 -8.50 -15.26 6.42
CA ASP A 80 -8.96 -16.64 6.66
C ASP A 80 -7.88 -17.69 6.38
N GLU A 81 -6.74 -17.34 5.79
CA GLU A 81 -5.61 -18.27 5.63
C GLU A 81 -4.65 -18.23 6.83
N ASP A 82 -4.16 -19.41 7.25
CA ASP A 82 -3.35 -19.56 8.47
C ASP A 82 -2.09 -18.67 8.49
N TYR A 83 -1.36 -18.61 7.37
CA TYR A 83 -0.08 -17.92 7.35
C TYR A 83 -0.19 -16.39 7.40
N PRO A 84 -1.06 -15.74 6.60
CA PRO A 84 -1.42 -14.33 6.82
C PRO A 84 -1.89 -14.05 8.25
N LEU A 85 -2.68 -14.94 8.84
CA LEU A 85 -3.23 -14.78 10.19
C LEU A 85 -2.18 -14.78 11.31
N LEU A 86 -0.97 -15.28 11.06
CA LEU A 86 0.13 -15.16 12.01
C LEU A 86 0.46 -13.70 12.35
N TRP A 87 0.14 -12.76 11.45
CA TRP A 87 0.26 -11.34 11.74
C TRP A 87 -0.65 -10.95 12.92
N PHE A 88 -1.92 -11.31 12.85
CA PHE A 88 -2.88 -11.05 13.93
C PHE A 88 -2.54 -11.83 15.21
N CYS A 89 -1.93 -13.01 15.10
CA CYS A 89 -1.47 -13.78 16.27
C CYS A 89 -0.37 -13.03 17.04
N HIS A 90 0.61 -12.46 16.35
CA HIS A 90 1.63 -11.62 16.98
C HIS A 90 1.03 -10.35 17.59
N LEU A 91 0.12 -9.67 16.89
CA LEU A 91 -0.58 -8.50 17.46
C LEU A 91 -1.35 -8.83 18.75
N THR A 92 -2.03 -9.99 18.77
CA THR A 92 -2.89 -10.41 19.89
C THR A 92 -2.09 -10.92 21.08
N PHE A 93 -1.12 -11.80 20.81
CA PHE A 93 -0.44 -12.61 21.83
C PHE A 93 1.05 -12.32 21.97
N GLY A 94 1.57 -11.35 21.23
CA GLY A 94 2.89 -10.82 21.45
C GLY A 94 3.00 -10.11 22.79
N GLU A 95 4.20 -10.13 23.35
CA GLU A 95 4.52 -9.42 24.58
C GLU A 95 4.70 -7.94 24.25
N ARG A 96 3.88 -7.07 24.89
CA ARG A 96 4.02 -5.61 24.77
C ARG A 96 5.17 -5.15 25.65
N ARG A 97 6.19 -4.55 25.04
CA ARG A 97 7.32 -3.91 25.73
C ARG A 97 7.30 -2.41 25.44
N ARG A 98 7.98 -1.64 26.29
CA ARG A 98 8.08 -0.18 26.15
C ARG A 98 9.54 0.23 26.10
N ASP A 99 9.85 1.16 25.21
CA ASP A 99 11.11 1.90 25.19
C ASP A 99 10.83 3.42 25.13
N ASP A 100 11.84 4.20 24.77
CA ASP A 100 11.79 5.65 24.61
C ASP A 100 10.90 6.11 23.45
N GLN A 101 10.64 5.23 22.47
CA GLN A 101 9.81 5.50 21.30
C GLN A 101 8.36 5.04 21.47
N GLY A 102 7.99 4.38 22.57
CA GLY A 102 6.62 3.95 22.85
C GLY A 102 6.49 2.45 23.08
N VAL A 103 5.31 1.89 22.81
CA VAL A 103 5.04 0.45 22.97
C VAL A 103 5.39 -0.29 21.69
N TYR A 104 6.02 -1.46 21.80
CA TYR A 104 6.27 -2.36 20.68
C TYR A 104 5.96 -3.82 21.05
N ILE A 105 5.74 -4.65 20.03
CA ILE A 105 5.34 -6.04 20.21
C ILE A 105 6.51 -7.00 19.96
N VAL A 106 6.71 -7.96 20.87
CA VAL A 106 7.70 -9.04 20.74
C VAL A 106 6.97 -10.38 20.54
N PRO A 107 7.37 -11.21 19.56
CA PRO A 107 6.70 -12.49 19.34
C PRO A 107 6.89 -13.41 20.55
N THR A 108 5.85 -14.18 20.88
CA THR A 108 5.91 -15.22 21.92
C THR A 108 5.88 -16.60 21.28
N ALA A 109 6.22 -17.64 22.03
CA ALA A 109 6.05 -19.01 21.53
C ALA A 109 4.58 -19.32 21.23
N TYR A 110 3.65 -18.82 22.05
CA TYR A 110 2.22 -18.98 21.87
C TYR A 110 1.70 -18.26 20.63
N SER A 111 2.20 -17.07 20.29
CA SER A 111 1.76 -16.32 19.11
C SER A 111 2.07 -17.00 17.77
N ARG A 112 2.76 -18.15 17.78
CA ARG A 112 3.07 -18.97 16.61
C ARG A 112 2.39 -20.34 16.64
N SER A 113 1.56 -20.61 17.65
CA SER A 113 0.93 -21.92 17.84
C SER A 113 -0.41 -22.03 17.08
N PRO A 114 -0.85 -23.26 16.75
CA PRO A 114 -2.18 -23.48 16.17
C PRO A 114 -3.33 -22.94 17.03
N GLU A 115 -3.18 -22.97 18.36
CA GLU A 115 -4.19 -22.47 19.29
C GLU A 115 -4.35 -20.95 19.18
N ALA A 116 -3.25 -20.21 18.97
CA ALA A 116 -3.33 -18.77 18.71
C ALA A 116 -4.09 -18.46 17.41
N LEU A 117 -3.88 -19.25 16.35
CA LEU A 117 -4.61 -19.11 15.08
C LEU A 117 -6.12 -19.32 15.28
N ILE A 118 -6.51 -20.39 15.98
CA ILE A 118 -7.92 -20.66 16.32
C ILE A 118 -8.52 -19.47 17.06
N ARG A 119 -7.82 -18.95 18.07
CA ARG A 119 -8.32 -17.85 18.88
C ARG A 119 -8.40 -16.53 18.12
N VAL A 120 -7.46 -16.26 17.21
CA VAL A 120 -7.52 -15.09 16.33
C VAL A 120 -8.70 -15.17 15.37
N ARG A 121 -8.99 -16.34 14.78
CA ARG A 121 -10.17 -16.53 13.94
C ARG A 121 -11.46 -16.26 14.71
N GLU A 122 -11.56 -16.75 15.94
CA GLU A 122 -12.68 -16.43 16.84
C GLU A 122 -12.79 -14.92 17.10
N ASN A 123 -11.67 -14.26 17.41
CA ASN A 123 -11.63 -12.82 17.63
C ASN A 123 -12.06 -12.03 16.40
N LEU A 124 -11.56 -12.37 15.21
CA LEU A 124 -11.95 -11.71 13.95
C LEU A 124 -13.43 -11.92 13.65
N LYS A 125 -13.97 -13.12 13.94
CA LYS A 125 -15.40 -13.41 13.83
C LYS A 125 -16.22 -12.57 14.82
N GLU A 126 -15.77 -12.38 16.05
CA GLU A 126 -16.44 -11.52 17.04
C GLU A 126 -16.34 -10.04 16.69
N MET A 127 -15.19 -9.55 16.24
CA MET A 127 -15.04 -8.19 15.72
C MET A 127 -15.95 -7.97 14.51
N GLY A 128 -16.04 -8.96 13.62
CA GLY A 128 -16.89 -8.93 12.43
C GLY A 128 -18.37 -8.70 12.73
N LYS A 129 -18.83 -9.03 13.93
CA LYS A 129 -20.20 -8.79 14.41
C LYS A 129 -20.47 -7.34 14.81
N VAL A 130 -19.44 -6.52 15.00
CA VAL A 130 -19.57 -5.15 15.55
C VAL A 130 -18.90 -4.07 14.71
N ILE A 131 -17.92 -4.42 13.87
CA ILE A 131 -17.32 -3.48 12.90
C ILE A 131 -18.39 -2.96 11.94
N SER A 132 -18.18 -1.75 11.44
CA SER A 132 -19.00 -1.16 10.36
C SER A 132 -18.10 -0.52 9.31
N PHE A 133 -18.51 -0.58 8.06
CA PHE A 133 -17.79 0.02 6.93
C PHE A 133 -18.66 1.11 6.29
N ALA A 134 -18.07 2.27 6.01
CA ALA A 134 -18.75 3.34 5.30
C ALA A 134 -17.83 3.97 4.26
N PHE A 135 -18.39 4.53 3.20
CA PHE A 135 -17.66 5.46 2.35
C PHE A 135 -17.70 6.85 2.97
N MET A 136 -16.57 7.54 2.97
CA MET A 136 -16.48 8.94 3.39
C MET A 136 -17.44 9.78 2.52
N PRO A 137 -18.24 10.67 3.11
CA PRO A 137 -18.98 11.69 2.36
C PRO A 137 -18.03 12.52 1.48
N ARG A 138 -18.53 13.01 0.34
CA ARG A 138 -17.70 13.79 -0.62
C ARG A 138 -17.17 15.10 -0.05
N ASP A 139 -17.84 15.64 0.96
CA ASP A 139 -17.51 16.88 1.65
C ASP A 139 -16.50 16.68 2.80
N TRP A 140 -16.05 15.45 3.07
CA TRP A 140 -14.97 15.24 4.04
C TRP A 140 -13.63 15.75 3.50
N PRO A 141 -12.88 16.54 4.29
CA PRO A 141 -11.63 17.16 3.85
C PRO A 141 -10.44 16.20 3.81
N ASP A 142 -10.58 14.95 4.29
CA ASP A 142 -9.45 14.03 4.40
C ASP A 142 -9.04 13.48 3.02
N SER A 143 -7.74 13.40 2.80
CA SER A 143 -7.14 12.83 1.59
C SER A 143 -6.72 11.38 1.75
N ALA A 144 -6.94 10.77 2.92
CA ALA A 144 -6.58 9.39 3.20
C ALA A 144 -7.45 8.40 2.41
N TRP A 145 -6.88 7.24 2.07
CA TRP A 145 -7.60 6.16 1.39
C TRP A 145 -8.60 5.44 2.30
N GLY A 146 -8.27 5.39 3.59
CA GLY A 146 -9.12 4.89 4.66
C GLY A 146 -8.81 5.62 5.97
N ILE A 147 -9.77 5.57 6.90
CA ILE A 147 -9.59 5.99 8.29
C ILE A 147 -10.44 5.08 9.17
N THR A 148 -9.86 4.55 10.24
CA THR A 148 -10.56 3.79 11.26
C THR A 148 -10.81 4.61 12.52
N PHE A 149 -12.03 4.54 13.02
CA PHE A 149 -12.43 5.18 14.27
C PHE A 149 -12.83 4.13 15.30
N THR A 150 -12.38 4.25 16.55
CA THR A 150 -12.76 3.33 17.64
C THR A 150 -14.27 3.26 17.85
N SER A 151 -14.95 4.41 17.70
CA SER A 151 -16.41 4.50 17.74
C SER A 151 -16.88 5.81 17.12
N ARG A 152 -18.00 5.77 16.40
CA ARG A 152 -18.67 6.98 15.91
C ARG A 152 -19.03 7.98 17.03
N LYS A 153 -19.24 7.50 18.26
CA LYS A 153 -19.59 8.34 19.41
C LYS A 153 -18.50 9.36 19.77
N TYR A 154 -17.24 9.02 19.51
CA TYR A 154 -16.11 9.91 19.79
C TYR A 154 -15.83 10.92 18.67
N HIS A 155 -16.54 10.79 17.53
CA HIS A 155 -16.35 11.66 16.36
C HIS A 155 -17.71 12.17 15.83
N PRO A 156 -18.52 12.84 16.66
CA PRO A 156 -19.87 13.26 16.27
C PRO A 156 -19.87 14.17 15.03
N ASP A 157 -18.88 15.04 14.86
CA ASP A 157 -18.80 15.94 13.69
C ASP A 157 -18.66 15.21 12.36
N ARG A 158 -17.91 14.09 12.37
CA ARG A 158 -17.71 13.23 11.21
C ARG A 158 -19.00 12.47 10.87
N PHE A 159 -19.66 11.93 11.89
CA PHE A 159 -20.84 11.08 11.72
C PHE A 159 -22.18 11.80 11.87
N ARG A 160 -22.21 13.14 11.96
CA ARG A 160 -23.42 13.94 12.19
C ARG A 160 -24.56 13.70 11.18
N ARG A 161 -24.21 13.27 9.96
CA ARG A 161 -25.16 13.00 8.87
C ARG A 161 -25.77 11.60 8.96
N PHE A 162 -25.13 10.69 9.70
CA PHE A 162 -25.61 9.32 9.86
C PHE A 162 -26.51 9.21 11.09
N LYS A 163 -27.63 8.52 10.92
CA LYS A 163 -28.57 8.15 11.98
C LYS A 163 -28.21 6.77 12.54
N ASP A 164 -28.77 6.43 13.70
CA ASP A 164 -28.50 5.13 14.33
C ASP A 164 -28.89 3.94 13.46
N HIS A 165 -29.95 4.04 12.67
CA HIS A 165 -30.39 2.99 11.76
C HIS A 165 -29.57 2.89 10.48
N ASP A 166 -28.71 3.87 10.19
CA ASP A 166 -27.79 3.79 9.06
C ASP A 166 -26.63 2.81 9.36
N PHE A 167 -26.37 2.52 10.63
CA PHE A 167 -25.37 1.55 11.04
C PHE A 167 -25.98 0.16 11.22
N PRO A 168 -25.31 -0.90 10.74
CA PRO A 168 -25.78 -2.26 10.96
C PRO A 168 -25.79 -2.57 12.46
N PRO A 169 -26.86 -3.17 13.00
CA PRO A 169 -26.99 -3.40 14.43
C PRO A 169 -25.83 -4.27 14.93
N ALA A 170 -25.28 -3.94 16.10
CA ALA A 170 -24.21 -4.72 16.71
C ALA A 170 -24.75 -6.12 17.06
N GLN A 171 -24.16 -7.16 16.48
CA GLN A 171 -24.56 -8.55 16.67
C GLN A 171 -23.82 -9.22 17.86
N SER A 172 -22.87 -8.51 18.47
CA SER A 172 -22.16 -8.96 19.67
C SER A 172 -22.11 -7.84 20.71
N ARG A 173 -22.10 -8.26 21.98
CA ARG A 173 -21.73 -7.41 23.13
C ARG A 173 -20.29 -7.67 23.58
N LEU A 174 -19.63 -8.67 22.99
CA LEU A 174 -18.21 -8.95 23.22
C LEU A 174 -17.34 -7.94 22.46
N GLY A 175 -16.19 -7.64 23.04
CA GLY A 175 -15.31 -6.57 22.58
C GLY A 175 -15.52 -5.27 23.33
N ARG A 176 -14.49 -4.42 23.30
CA ARG A 176 -14.45 -3.18 24.08
C ARG A 176 -14.76 -1.94 23.23
N ALA A 177 -14.64 -2.06 21.90
CA ALA A 177 -14.93 -1.00 20.93
C ALA A 177 -15.88 -1.48 19.82
N ARG A 178 -16.44 -0.52 19.08
CA ARG A 178 -17.29 -0.75 17.90
C ARG A 178 -16.70 0.04 16.74
N PRO A 179 -15.59 -0.46 16.16
CA PRO A 179 -14.83 0.31 15.21
C PRO A 179 -15.66 0.60 13.95
N VAL A 180 -15.42 1.76 13.37
CA VAL A 180 -15.99 2.19 12.10
C VAL A 180 -14.84 2.45 11.15
N VAL A 181 -14.75 1.64 10.10
CA VAL A 181 -13.81 1.84 9.00
C VAL A 181 -14.49 2.72 7.96
N THR A 182 -13.87 3.85 7.64
CA THR A 182 -14.32 4.75 6.58
C THR A 182 -13.35 4.71 5.42
N ILE A 183 -13.87 4.67 4.20
CA ILE A 183 -13.09 4.47 2.98
C ILE A 183 -13.30 5.65 2.04
N ALA A 184 -12.24 6.11 1.38
CA ALA A 184 -12.30 7.29 0.51
C ALA A 184 -13.46 7.23 -0.50
N SER A 185 -14.17 8.34 -0.63
CA SER A 185 -15.31 8.51 -1.56
C SER A 185 -14.95 8.22 -3.02
N LYS A 186 -13.66 8.33 -3.37
CA LYS A 186 -13.10 7.99 -4.68
C LYS A 186 -13.35 6.53 -5.07
N PHE A 187 -13.26 5.58 -4.13
CA PHE A 187 -13.57 4.18 -4.42
C PHE A 187 -15.05 3.99 -4.76
N GLN A 188 -15.95 4.60 -3.98
CA GLN A 188 -17.38 4.57 -4.30
C GLN A 188 -17.65 5.19 -5.68
N HIS A 189 -17.04 6.34 -5.98
CA HIS A 189 -17.19 6.96 -7.30
C HIS A 189 -16.74 5.99 -8.41
N TYR A 190 -15.57 5.40 -8.25
CA TYR A 190 -14.99 4.46 -9.20
C TYR A 190 -15.88 3.22 -9.42
N PHE A 191 -16.19 2.47 -8.37
CA PHE A 191 -16.97 1.23 -8.48
C PHE A 191 -18.40 1.49 -8.98
N ARG A 192 -19.01 2.62 -8.60
CA ARG A 192 -20.39 2.94 -9.00
C ARG A 192 -20.50 3.49 -10.41
N ARG A 193 -19.55 4.30 -10.87
CA ARG A 193 -19.70 5.09 -12.10
C ARG A 193 -18.74 4.70 -13.21
N VAL A 194 -17.52 4.30 -12.86
CA VAL A 194 -16.42 4.15 -13.82
C VAL A 194 -16.20 2.67 -14.16
N TYR A 195 -16.22 1.79 -13.16
CA TYR A 195 -15.84 0.37 -13.25
C TYR A 195 -16.47 -0.37 -14.45
N SER A 196 -17.77 -0.19 -14.70
CA SER A 196 -18.48 -0.91 -15.76
C SER A 196 -18.46 -0.19 -17.12
N THR A 197 -18.17 1.11 -17.17
CA THR A 197 -18.47 1.95 -18.34
C THR A 197 -17.24 2.45 -19.10
N ALA A 198 -16.12 2.66 -18.42
CA ALA A 198 -15.01 3.42 -19.00
C ALA A 198 -13.59 2.96 -18.61
N THR A 199 -13.44 1.89 -17.83
CA THR A 199 -12.12 1.44 -17.33
C THR A 199 -11.50 0.37 -18.21
N THR A 200 -10.18 0.42 -18.37
CA THR A 200 -9.42 -0.70 -18.92
C THR A 200 -9.37 -1.86 -17.91
N PRO A 201 -9.18 -3.12 -18.35
CA PRO A 201 -8.98 -4.24 -17.41
C PRO A 201 -7.78 -4.02 -16.47
N SER A 202 -6.72 -3.36 -16.93
CA SER A 202 -5.56 -3.01 -16.11
C SER A 202 -5.93 -2.11 -14.93
N GLU A 203 -6.72 -1.07 -15.19
CA GLU A 203 -7.19 -0.14 -14.16
C GLU A 203 -8.11 -0.83 -13.15
N ARG A 204 -8.99 -1.74 -13.60
CA ARG A 204 -9.84 -2.56 -12.71
C ARG A 204 -9.02 -3.35 -11.72
N TYR A 205 -7.98 -4.04 -12.17
CA TYR A 205 -7.10 -4.82 -11.29
C TYR A 205 -6.38 -3.95 -10.27
N ARG A 206 -5.83 -2.81 -10.69
CA ARG A 206 -5.15 -1.88 -9.76
C ARG A 206 -6.11 -1.32 -8.72
N ALA A 207 -7.30 -0.93 -9.12
CA ALA A 207 -8.33 -0.42 -8.22
C ALA A 207 -8.83 -1.48 -7.23
N LEU A 208 -9.10 -2.70 -7.70
CA LEU A 208 -9.49 -3.84 -6.85
C LEU A 208 -8.40 -4.16 -5.83
N PHE A 209 -7.14 -4.21 -6.27
CA PHE A 209 -6.01 -4.48 -5.38
C PHE A 209 -5.85 -3.39 -4.32
N MET A 210 -5.86 -2.14 -4.75
CA MET A 210 -5.71 -1.00 -3.85
C MET A 210 -6.88 -0.90 -2.86
N PHE A 211 -8.10 -1.25 -3.27
CA PHE A 211 -9.23 -1.38 -2.36
C PHE A 211 -9.02 -2.51 -1.36
N ALA A 212 -8.61 -3.70 -1.78
CA ALA A 212 -8.34 -4.83 -0.88
C ALA A 212 -7.26 -4.50 0.16
N VAL A 213 -6.16 -3.87 -0.27
CA VAL A 213 -5.10 -3.40 0.63
C VAL A 213 -5.63 -2.38 1.63
N THR A 214 -6.44 -1.41 1.17
CA THR A 214 -7.05 -0.41 2.05
C THR A 214 -7.97 -1.05 3.09
N ILE A 215 -8.84 -1.98 2.69
CA ILE A 215 -9.71 -2.70 3.63
C ILE A 215 -8.87 -3.47 4.65
N GLY A 216 -7.84 -4.19 4.21
CA GLY A 216 -6.96 -4.95 5.10
C GLY A 216 -6.24 -4.05 6.11
N HIS A 217 -5.67 -2.93 5.63
CA HIS A 217 -5.02 -1.90 6.45
C HIS A 217 -5.96 -1.39 7.55
N GLU A 218 -7.13 -0.89 7.18
CA GLU A 218 -8.07 -0.32 8.14
C GLU A 218 -8.68 -1.38 9.07
N THR A 219 -8.82 -2.61 8.60
CA THR A 219 -9.29 -3.71 9.45
C THR A 219 -8.24 -4.11 10.48
N ALA A 220 -6.95 -3.95 10.19
CA ALA A 220 -5.88 -4.13 11.18
C ALA A 220 -6.00 -3.11 12.33
N HIS A 221 -6.20 -1.82 11.99
CA HIS A 221 -6.54 -0.77 12.97
C HIS A 221 -7.78 -1.11 13.77
N ALA A 222 -8.85 -1.53 13.10
CA ALA A 222 -10.11 -1.86 13.76
C ALA A 222 -9.94 -3.02 14.76
N TYR A 223 -9.08 -3.98 14.43
CA TYR A 223 -8.79 -5.12 15.29
C TYR A 223 -8.05 -4.75 16.56
N GLU A 224 -7.02 -3.90 16.48
CA GLU A 224 -6.34 -3.35 17.66
C GLU A 224 -7.34 -2.60 18.55
N MET A 225 -8.12 -1.69 17.96
CA MET A 225 -9.08 -0.88 18.72
C MET A 225 -10.14 -1.76 19.40
N TRP A 226 -10.59 -2.83 18.74
CA TRP A 226 -11.52 -3.80 19.29
C TRP A 226 -10.92 -4.60 20.45
N LEU A 227 -9.66 -5.03 20.33
CA LEU A 227 -8.92 -5.76 21.36
C LEU A 227 -8.67 -4.91 22.60
N THR A 228 -8.19 -3.68 22.42
CA THR A 228 -7.79 -2.81 23.52
C THR A 228 -8.97 -2.03 24.10
N GLY A 229 -9.99 -1.78 23.29
CA GLY A 229 -11.13 -0.93 23.61
C GLY A 229 -10.93 0.53 23.26
N GLY A 230 -9.88 0.85 22.51
CA GLY A 230 -9.43 2.21 22.25
C GLY A 230 -9.13 3.00 23.54
N THR A 231 -8.84 2.29 24.63
CA THR A 231 -8.34 2.90 25.87
C THR A 231 -6.85 3.17 25.80
N GLU A 232 -6.13 2.43 24.94
CA GLU A 232 -4.74 2.73 24.63
C GLU A 232 -4.69 4.05 23.84
N ARG A 233 -3.92 5.01 24.35
CA ARG A 233 -3.77 6.33 23.73
C ARG A 233 -2.82 6.29 22.53
N GLU A 234 -2.03 5.24 22.44
CA GLU A 234 -0.95 5.08 21.50
C GLU A 234 -1.02 3.64 21.00
N GLU A 235 -1.22 3.51 19.69
CA GLU A 235 -1.12 2.26 18.97
C GLU A 235 0.27 1.65 19.14
N PRO A 236 0.47 0.33 19.20
CA PRO A 236 1.81 -0.24 19.36
C PRO A 236 2.58 -0.29 18.02
N ARG A 237 3.91 -0.19 18.09
CA ARG A 237 4.80 -0.54 16.98
C ARG A 237 4.81 -2.05 16.79
N TRP A 238 4.80 -2.50 15.54
CA TRP A 238 4.76 -3.92 15.22
C TRP A 238 5.99 -4.67 15.74
N CYS A 239 7.16 -4.03 15.70
CA CYS A 239 8.37 -4.47 16.38
C CYS A 239 9.23 -3.29 16.84
N LYS A 240 10.29 -3.57 17.62
CA LYS A 240 11.21 -2.53 18.14
C LYS A 240 11.88 -1.69 17.05
N ARG A 241 11.98 -2.21 15.81
CA ARG A 241 12.68 -1.54 14.71
C ARG A 241 11.82 -0.51 13.99
N ASP A 242 10.50 -0.59 14.12
CA ASP A 242 9.64 0.38 13.46
C ASP A 242 9.80 1.73 14.16
N LYS A 243 9.69 2.83 13.43
CA LYS A 243 9.91 4.16 14.01
C LYS A 243 8.64 4.76 14.60
N ILE A 244 7.47 4.39 14.07
CA ILE A 244 6.20 5.06 14.34
C ILE A 244 5.08 4.03 14.51
N HIS A 245 4.10 4.39 15.33
CA HIS A 245 2.92 3.63 15.70
C HIS A 245 1.90 3.62 14.55
N GLU A 246 1.94 2.61 13.69
CA GLU A 246 1.01 2.43 12.57
C GLU A 246 1.00 0.94 12.17
N ILE A 247 0.04 0.18 12.71
CA ILE A 247 -0.09 -1.26 12.47
C ILE A 247 -0.73 -1.58 11.12
N GLY A 248 -1.50 -0.65 10.54
CA GLY A 248 -2.10 -0.82 9.23
C GLY A 248 -1.03 -0.97 8.16
N PHE A 249 -0.03 -0.11 8.16
CA PHE A 249 1.11 -0.21 7.27
C PHE A 249 2.07 -1.32 7.67
N ALA A 250 2.16 -1.69 8.96
CA ALA A 250 2.89 -2.89 9.36
C ALA A 250 2.23 -4.15 8.77
N TRP A 251 0.90 -4.19 8.71
CA TRP A 251 0.13 -5.23 8.01
C TRP A 251 0.41 -5.18 6.50
N GLU A 252 0.35 -4.01 5.85
CA GLU A 252 0.67 -3.87 4.43
C GLU A 252 2.10 -4.39 4.14
N THR A 253 3.07 -3.98 4.93
CA THR A 253 4.48 -4.36 4.73
C THR A 253 4.69 -5.84 5.00
N TYR A 254 4.01 -6.44 5.98
CA TYR A 254 4.13 -7.86 6.27
C TYR A 254 3.43 -8.75 5.22
N ILE A 255 2.23 -8.36 4.78
CA ILE A 255 1.42 -9.16 3.87
C ILE A 255 1.78 -8.89 2.41
N ILE A 256 1.83 -7.62 2.02
CA ILE A 256 2.04 -7.21 0.62
C ILE A 256 3.53 -7.10 0.29
N GLY A 257 4.37 -6.76 1.28
CA GLY A 257 5.82 -6.55 1.11
C GLY A 257 6.23 -5.07 1.00
N GLY A 258 5.28 -4.15 1.05
CA GLY A 258 5.52 -2.70 0.99
C GLY A 258 4.22 -1.90 1.05
N VAL A 259 4.33 -0.57 1.17
CA VAL A 259 3.17 0.32 1.19
C VAL A 259 2.75 0.60 -0.24
N SER A 260 1.55 0.16 -0.60
CA SER A 260 1.02 0.32 -1.95
C SER A 260 0.40 1.70 -2.10
N ASP A 261 0.76 2.49 -3.11
CA ASP A 261 0.20 3.81 -3.36
C ASP A 261 -0.23 3.97 -4.83
N PRO A 262 -1.50 4.25 -5.11
CA PRO A 262 -1.93 4.56 -6.46
C PRO A 262 -1.52 5.98 -6.84
N THR A 263 -0.91 6.12 -8.01
CA THR A 263 -0.77 7.43 -8.65
C THR A 263 -2.15 7.92 -9.11
N GLN A 264 -2.30 9.24 -9.23
CA GLN A 264 -3.53 9.86 -9.72
C GLN A 264 -3.16 10.73 -10.90
N SER A 265 -3.84 10.62 -12.03
CA SER A 265 -3.56 11.56 -13.11
C SER A 265 -4.36 12.85 -12.90
N SER A 266 -3.70 14.00 -13.07
CA SER A 266 -4.35 15.30 -13.11
C SER A 266 -5.14 15.52 -14.41
N THR A 267 -4.80 14.78 -15.46
CA THR A 267 -5.28 15.00 -16.84
C THR A 267 -6.00 13.81 -17.47
N SER A 268 -5.79 12.59 -16.95
CA SER A 268 -6.32 11.38 -17.59
C SER A 268 -7.73 11.03 -17.14
N ARG A 269 -8.43 10.27 -17.99
CA ARG A 269 -9.69 9.60 -17.64
C ARG A 269 -9.49 8.45 -16.65
N GLU A 270 -8.24 8.02 -16.44
CA GLU A 270 -7.88 6.88 -15.60
C GLU A 270 -7.67 7.35 -14.15
N MET A 271 -8.42 6.76 -13.22
CA MET A 271 -8.30 7.03 -11.80
C MET A 271 -7.11 6.29 -11.16
N PHE A 272 -6.69 5.17 -11.75
CA PHE A 272 -5.60 4.32 -11.24
C PHE A 272 -4.60 3.95 -12.35
N PRO A 273 -3.86 4.93 -12.92
CA PRO A 273 -2.93 4.68 -14.02
C PRO A 273 -1.77 3.77 -13.61
N TYR A 274 -1.15 4.04 -12.45
CA TYR A 274 -0.10 3.18 -11.88
C TYR A 274 -0.36 2.89 -10.40
N LEU A 275 0.11 1.72 -9.96
CA LEU A 275 0.24 1.37 -8.56
C LEU A 275 1.73 1.28 -8.24
N CYS A 276 2.17 1.87 -7.14
CA CYS A 276 3.56 1.90 -6.71
C CYS A 276 3.73 1.23 -5.34
N SER A 277 4.87 0.59 -5.11
CA SER A 277 5.35 0.24 -3.77
C SER A 277 6.33 1.32 -3.33
N LEU A 278 6.06 1.95 -2.19
CA LEU A 278 6.90 2.99 -1.61
C LEU A 278 7.77 2.40 -0.50
N HIS A 279 9.06 2.70 -0.56
CA HIS A 279 10.00 2.47 0.53
C HIS A 279 10.73 3.78 0.81
N LEU A 280 10.72 4.23 2.07
CA LEU A 280 11.36 5.47 2.47
C LEU A 280 12.36 5.22 3.59
N GLU A 281 13.52 5.87 3.52
CA GLU A 281 14.58 5.79 4.53
C GLU A 281 15.21 7.17 4.69
N ASP A 282 15.23 7.70 5.91
CA ASP A 282 16.06 8.86 6.25
C ASP A 282 17.50 8.41 6.51
N TYR A 283 18.45 9.30 6.29
CA TYR A 283 19.86 8.98 6.50
C TYR A 283 20.60 10.19 7.09
N SER A 284 21.56 9.91 7.97
CA SER A 284 22.40 10.94 8.59
C SER A 284 23.81 10.99 7.99
N THR A 285 24.25 9.89 7.36
CA THR A 285 25.59 9.78 6.77
C THR A 285 25.54 9.33 5.31
N LEU A 286 26.61 9.60 4.56
CA LEU A 286 26.76 9.09 3.18
C LEU A 286 26.89 7.56 3.14
N ALA A 287 27.41 6.95 4.20
CA ALA A 287 27.50 5.49 4.29
C ALA A 287 26.11 4.85 4.38
N ASP A 288 25.22 5.39 5.23
CA ASP A 288 23.82 4.93 5.33
C ASP A 288 23.10 5.10 3.99
N ARG A 289 23.26 6.28 3.38
CA ARG A 289 22.74 6.56 2.04
C ARG A 289 23.17 5.50 1.04
N ASP A 290 24.44 5.14 0.97
CA ASP A 290 24.94 4.16 0.01
C ASP A 290 24.44 2.74 0.29
N VAL A 291 24.23 2.39 1.57
CA VAL A 291 23.56 1.14 1.95
C VAL A 291 22.12 1.10 1.44
N PHE A 292 21.36 2.18 1.64
CA PHE A 292 19.96 2.26 1.19
C PHE A 292 19.84 2.30 -0.33
N VAL A 293 20.69 3.06 -1.03
CA VAL A 293 20.74 3.06 -2.49
C VAL A 293 21.06 1.66 -3.01
N ARG A 294 22.00 0.94 -2.40
CA ARG A 294 22.30 -0.45 -2.78
C ARG A 294 21.12 -1.38 -2.52
N LYS A 295 20.46 -1.25 -1.36
CA LYS A 295 19.23 -1.99 -1.01
C LYS A 295 18.13 -1.78 -2.04
N TYR A 296 17.87 -0.55 -2.47
CA TYR A 296 16.81 -0.24 -3.43
C TYR A 296 17.14 -0.65 -4.87
N LYS A 297 18.41 -0.59 -5.26
CA LYS A 297 18.84 -1.16 -6.55
C LYS A 297 18.79 -2.69 -6.56
N GLY A 298 18.88 -3.29 -5.37
CA GLY A 298 18.77 -4.73 -5.17
C GLY A 298 19.77 -5.49 -6.02
N GLU A 299 19.27 -6.54 -6.67
CA GLU A 299 20.02 -7.38 -7.62
C GLU A 299 19.87 -6.92 -9.08
N SER A 300 19.30 -5.73 -9.32
CA SER A 300 19.09 -5.25 -10.69
C SER A 300 20.43 -5.07 -11.40
N SER A 301 20.57 -5.72 -12.56
CA SER A 301 21.76 -5.62 -13.41
C SER A 301 21.79 -4.33 -14.24
N ALA A 302 20.76 -3.49 -14.13
CA ALA A 302 20.66 -2.25 -14.88
C ALA A 302 21.70 -1.22 -14.45
N GLU A 303 22.29 -0.53 -15.43
CA GLU A 303 23.03 0.71 -15.15
C GLU A 303 22.06 1.81 -14.69
N TRP A 304 22.44 2.66 -13.74
CA TRP A 304 21.57 3.72 -13.22
C TRP A 304 22.04 5.10 -13.66
N THR A 305 21.11 6.03 -13.88
CA THR A 305 21.43 7.41 -14.27
C THR A 305 20.55 8.41 -13.52
N THR A 306 21.05 9.65 -13.42
CA THR A 306 20.28 10.80 -12.95
C THR A 306 19.69 11.63 -14.08
N ARG A 307 19.88 11.19 -15.33
CA ARG A 307 19.32 11.82 -16.52
C ARG A 307 17.90 11.33 -16.78
N ASP A 308 17.05 12.21 -17.29
CA ASP A 308 15.67 11.91 -17.68
C ASP A 308 15.58 11.12 -19.00
N VAL A 309 14.39 10.98 -19.59
CA VAL A 309 14.22 10.25 -20.86
C VAL A 309 14.82 11.00 -22.06
N GLY A 310 14.99 12.32 -21.95
CA GLY A 310 15.64 13.17 -22.95
C GLY A 310 17.17 13.24 -22.79
N GLY A 311 17.71 12.64 -21.73
CA GLY A 311 19.14 12.66 -21.43
C GLY A 311 19.59 13.92 -20.68
N MET A 312 18.65 14.72 -20.18
CA MET A 312 18.90 15.95 -19.44
C MET A 312 18.86 15.71 -17.93
N HIS A 313 19.47 16.60 -17.16
CA HIS A 313 19.31 16.60 -15.70
C HIS A 313 18.01 17.29 -15.34
N ARG A 314 17.02 16.53 -14.89
CA ARG A 314 15.72 17.07 -14.50
C ARG A 314 15.78 17.72 -13.12
N GLN A 315 15.15 18.87 -12.98
CA GLN A 315 14.83 19.47 -11.69
C GLN A 315 13.49 18.92 -11.20
N TRP A 316 13.48 18.38 -9.99
CA TRP A 316 12.29 17.79 -9.38
C TRP A 316 11.75 18.69 -8.27
N ALA A 317 10.47 18.54 -7.96
CA ALA A 317 9.86 19.27 -6.85
C ALA A 317 10.43 18.77 -5.51
N ALA A 318 10.61 19.69 -4.56
CA ALA A 318 11.08 19.38 -3.21
C ALA A 318 9.92 18.83 -2.39
N LEU A 319 9.72 17.51 -2.46
CA LEU A 319 8.68 16.81 -1.71
C LEU A 319 9.08 16.67 -0.25
N LEU A 320 8.18 16.99 0.67
CA LEU A 320 8.29 16.79 2.10
C LEU A 320 7.97 15.33 2.46
N PRO A 321 8.54 14.80 3.56
CA PRO A 321 8.19 13.48 4.07
C PRO A 321 6.68 13.24 4.17
N SER A 322 5.93 14.21 4.67
CA SER A 322 4.48 14.12 4.86
C SER A 322 3.67 14.05 3.57
N GLU A 323 4.27 14.36 2.43
CA GLU A 323 3.57 14.30 1.15
C GLU A 323 3.60 12.89 0.53
N PHE A 324 4.53 12.02 0.95
CA PHE A 324 4.52 10.61 0.56
C PHE A 324 3.54 9.82 1.44
N ARG A 325 2.80 8.88 0.84
CA ARG A 325 2.00 7.94 1.62
C ARG A 325 2.90 7.09 2.52
N GLY A 326 2.61 7.11 3.82
CA GLY A 326 3.44 6.46 4.83
C GLY A 326 4.77 7.18 5.09
N GLY A 327 5.02 8.36 4.51
CA GLY A 327 6.27 9.08 4.75
C GLY A 327 6.42 9.51 6.21
N THR A 328 5.31 9.89 6.87
CA THR A 328 5.27 10.10 8.33
C THR A 328 5.34 8.80 9.13
N TRP A 329 5.49 7.62 8.53
CA TRP A 329 5.70 6.35 9.22
C TRP A 329 7.16 5.91 9.12
N PHE A 330 7.78 6.11 7.96
CA PHE A 330 9.15 5.68 7.67
C PHE A 330 10.23 6.71 8.00
N LEU A 331 9.89 8.01 7.92
CA LEU A 331 10.82 9.11 8.06
C LEU A 331 10.60 9.87 9.36
N SER A 332 11.70 10.32 9.97
CA SER A 332 11.61 11.27 11.07
C SER A 332 10.94 12.58 10.62
N PRO A 333 10.09 13.22 11.44
CA PRO A 333 9.45 14.48 11.10
C PRO A 333 10.44 15.62 10.77
N ASP A 334 11.65 15.54 11.29
CA ASP A 334 12.75 16.48 11.08
C ASP A 334 13.79 16.00 10.04
N ALA A 335 13.48 14.93 9.30
CA ALA A 335 14.39 14.38 8.29
C ALA A 335 14.70 15.42 7.20
N THR A 336 15.91 15.96 7.22
CA THR A 336 16.42 16.88 6.20
C THR A 336 17.03 16.16 5.01
N ALA A 337 17.34 14.87 5.16
CA ALA A 337 17.86 14.01 4.12
C ALA A 337 17.16 12.64 4.13
N PHE A 338 16.62 12.23 2.98
CA PHE A 338 15.96 10.94 2.83
C PHE A 338 15.99 10.45 1.39
N LEU A 339 15.76 9.14 1.26
CA LEU A 339 15.53 8.45 0.01
C LEU A 339 14.09 7.92 -0.01
N ALA A 340 13.44 8.02 -1.16
CA ALA A 340 12.18 7.36 -1.46
C ALA A 340 12.36 6.51 -2.73
N SER A 341 12.24 5.20 -2.59
CA SER A 341 12.16 4.27 -3.72
C SER A 341 10.70 4.11 -4.12
N VAL A 342 10.38 4.56 -5.33
CA VAL A 342 9.06 4.43 -5.97
C VAL A 342 9.16 3.31 -7.00
N GLN A 343 8.70 2.12 -6.63
CA GLN A 343 8.75 0.93 -7.49
C GLN A 343 7.38 0.72 -8.14
N VAL A 344 7.29 0.70 -9.47
CA VAL A 344 6.01 0.47 -10.14
C VAL A 344 5.63 -1.00 -10.01
N ILE A 345 4.47 -1.28 -9.42
CA ILE A 345 3.96 -2.64 -9.24
C ILE A 345 3.45 -3.17 -10.58
N PRO A 346 3.94 -4.31 -11.09
CA PRO A 346 3.53 -4.82 -12.39
C PRO A 346 2.11 -5.35 -12.34
N LEU A 347 1.35 -5.09 -13.39
CA LEU A 347 -0.02 -5.56 -13.49
C LEU A 347 -0.13 -7.09 -13.36
N LYS A 348 0.79 -7.84 -13.98
CA LYS A 348 0.83 -9.30 -13.87
C LYS A 348 0.95 -9.79 -12.42
N TRP A 349 1.73 -9.09 -11.61
CA TRP A 349 1.88 -9.40 -10.19
C TRP A 349 0.57 -9.10 -9.43
N VAL A 350 -0.09 -7.98 -9.75
CA VAL A 350 -1.41 -7.65 -9.18
C VAL A 350 -2.45 -8.71 -9.54
N MET A 351 -2.53 -9.09 -10.82
CA MET A 351 -3.48 -10.10 -11.30
C MET A 351 -3.31 -11.44 -10.60
N GLN A 352 -2.08 -11.84 -10.28
CA GLN A 352 -1.80 -13.08 -9.56
C GLN A 352 -2.50 -13.15 -8.19
N TRP A 353 -2.78 -12.02 -7.54
CA TRP A 353 -3.54 -12.02 -6.28
C TRP A 353 -5.00 -12.41 -6.45
N PHE A 354 -5.56 -12.26 -7.65
CA PHE A 354 -6.96 -12.52 -7.96
C PHE A 354 -7.17 -13.84 -8.71
N ARG A 355 -6.18 -14.73 -8.65
CA ARG A 355 -6.10 -15.98 -9.40
C ARG A 355 -6.07 -17.17 -8.45
N GLU A 356 -7.10 -18.01 -8.53
CA GLU A 356 -7.27 -19.18 -7.65
C GLU A 356 -6.07 -20.14 -7.70
N ASP A 357 -5.59 -20.45 -8.91
CA ASP A 357 -4.40 -21.28 -9.13
C ASP A 357 -3.15 -20.72 -8.45
N ASN A 358 -2.98 -19.39 -8.48
CA ASN A 358 -1.88 -18.73 -7.79
C ASN A 358 -2.03 -18.80 -6.26
N MET A 359 -3.24 -18.60 -5.74
CA MET A 359 -3.52 -18.70 -4.31
C MET A 359 -3.27 -20.11 -3.78
N VAL A 360 -3.72 -21.15 -4.50
CA VAL A 360 -3.42 -22.56 -4.15
C VAL A 360 -1.92 -22.81 -4.10
N ARG A 361 -1.16 -22.33 -5.08
CA ARG A 361 0.30 -22.45 -5.10
C ARG A 361 0.93 -21.77 -3.88
N ARG A 362 0.51 -20.55 -3.53
CA ARG A 362 1.02 -19.81 -2.37
C ARG A 362 0.75 -20.53 -1.06
N LYS A 363 -0.45 -21.09 -0.87
CA LYS A 363 -0.75 -21.91 0.32
C LYS A 363 0.20 -23.08 0.46
N ALA A 364 0.47 -23.79 -0.64
CA ALA A 364 1.42 -24.89 -0.64
C ALA A 364 2.85 -24.42 -0.32
N GLU A 365 3.29 -23.28 -0.88
CA GLU A 365 4.60 -22.68 -0.57
C GLU A 365 4.72 -22.29 0.91
N TRP A 366 3.70 -21.64 1.48
CA TRP A 366 3.70 -21.28 2.90
C TRP A 366 3.67 -22.50 3.80
N SER A 367 2.86 -23.51 3.44
CA SER A 367 2.80 -24.79 4.15
C SER A 367 4.13 -25.51 4.16
N HIS A 368 4.84 -25.51 3.03
CA HIS A 368 6.15 -26.11 2.93
C HIS A 368 7.21 -25.33 3.73
N ALA A 369 7.14 -24.00 3.70
CA ALA A 369 8.07 -23.13 4.41
C ALA A 369 7.84 -23.10 5.93
N GLY A 370 6.61 -23.35 6.39
CA GLY A 370 6.21 -23.22 7.79
C GLY A 370 6.08 -21.76 8.26
N TYR A 371 6.04 -20.79 7.34
CA TYR A 371 5.84 -19.38 7.63
C TYR A 371 5.24 -18.64 6.44
N TYR A 372 4.71 -17.44 6.68
CA TYR A 372 4.22 -16.56 5.62
C TYR A 372 5.37 -16.07 4.75
N LYS A 373 5.42 -16.54 3.50
CA LYS A 373 6.38 -16.07 2.51
C LYS A 373 5.74 -14.99 1.66
N GLN A 374 6.25 -13.77 1.79
CA GLN A 374 5.80 -12.63 0.98
C GLN A 374 5.94 -12.94 -0.52
N ALA A 375 5.01 -12.40 -1.29
CA ALA A 375 5.11 -12.38 -2.74
C ALA A 375 6.32 -11.54 -3.15
N PRO A 376 7.39 -12.11 -3.73
CA PRO A 376 8.48 -11.28 -4.20
C PRO A 376 7.97 -10.36 -5.32
N MET A 377 8.28 -9.07 -5.23
CA MET A 377 8.13 -8.16 -6.35
C MET A 377 9.22 -8.50 -7.37
N PRO A 378 8.92 -8.67 -8.67
CA PRO A 378 9.94 -8.92 -9.68
C PRO A 378 10.84 -7.67 -9.87
N ASP A 379 11.89 -7.74 -10.69
CA ASP A 379 12.64 -6.54 -11.07
C ASP A 379 11.73 -5.63 -11.91
N THR A 380 11.39 -4.45 -11.38
CA THR A 380 10.45 -3.52 -12.00
C THR A 380 11.12 -2.19 -12.36
N PHE A 381 10.35 -1.30 -12.99
CA PHE A 381 10.80 0.08 -13.12
C PHE A 381 10.75 0.76 -11.75
N THR A 382 11.88 1.32 -11.33
CA THR A 382 12.04 1.95 -10.03
C THR A 382 12.67 3.33 -10.19
N ILE A 383 12.12 4.32 -9.49
CA ILE A 383 12.70 5.64 -9.32
C ILE A 383 13.20 5.75 -7.89
N ILE A 384 14.44 6.17 -7.70
CA ILE A 384 14.97 6.54 -6.39
C ILE A 384 15.01 8.07 -6.33
N TYR A 385 14.10 8.65 -5.57
CA TYR A 385 14.08 10.06 -5.21
C TYR A 385 14.97 10.27 -3.98
N GLU A 386 15.92 11.20 -4.07
CA GLU A 386 16.77 11.61 -2.97
C GLU A 386 16.57 13.10 -2.73
N ARG A 387 16.29 13.47 -1.48
CA ARG A 387 16.32 14.86 -1.02
C ARG A 387 17.38 14.98 0.07
N ASN A 388 18.20 16.02 -0.01
CA ASN A 388 19.18 16.37 1.02
C ASN A 388 19.47 17.88 1.00
N THR A 389 20.43 18.33 1.80
CA THR A 389 20.83 19.76 1.90
C THR A 389 21.42 20.34 0.62
N LYS A 390 21.92 19.50 -0.30
CA LYS A 390 22.47 19.92 -1.60
C LYS A 390 21.40 20.03 -2.69
N GLY A 391 20.19 19.51 -2.44
CA GLY A 391 19.08 19.56 -3.35
C GLY A 391 18.43 18.19 -3.55
N ILE A 392 17.91 17.98 -4.75
CA ILE A 392 17.13 16.80 -5.12
C ILE A 392 17.87 16.06 -6.22
N HIS A 393 18.04 14.76 -6.02
CA HIS A 393 18.65 13.87 -6.98
C HIS A 393 17.71 12.71 -7.26
N ILE A 394 17.58 12.36 -8.53
CA ILE A 394 16.76 11.22 -8.93
C ILE A 394 17.67 10.23 -9.59
N GLN A 395 17.48 8.95 -9.30
CA GLN A 395 18.10 7.87 -10.02
C GLN A 395 17.03 6.99 -10.64
N ARG A 396 17.25 6.58 -11.89
CA ARG A 396 16.40 5.61 -12.59
C ARG A 396 17.28 4.64 -13.39
N PRO A 397 16.79 3.42 -13.67
CA PRO A 397 17.54 2.48 -14.47
C PRO A 397 17.60 2.92 -15.94
N LEU A 398 18.73 2.68 -16.59
CA LEU A 398 18.93 2.77 -18.03
C LEU A 398 18.35 1.53 -18.70
N ASN A 399 17.77 1.74 -19.88
CA ASN A 399 17.24 0.67 -20.70
C ASN A 399 17.95 0.67 -22.07
N PRO A 400 18.73 -0.37 -22.42
CA PRO A 400 19.55 -0.40 -23.64
C PRO A 400 18.73 -0.35 -24.94
N TYR A 401 17.43 -0.66 -24.87
CA TYR A 401 16.53 -0.60 -26.02
C TYR A 401 16.17 0.85 -26.39
N PHE A 402 16.28 1.81 -25.46
CA PHE A 402 16.02 3.23 -25.75
C PHE A 402 17.26 3.93 -26.32
N PRO A 403 17.13 4.68 -27.44
CA PRO A 403 18.27 5.35 -28.07
C PRO A 403 19.06 6.28 -27.14
N VAL A 404 18.35 7.10 -26.35
CA VAL A 404 18.97 8.05 -25.41
C VAL A 404 19.76 7.31 -24.32
N ASP A 405 19.18 6.27 -23.74
CA ASP A 405 19.82 5.47 -22.70
C ASP A 405 21.04 4.73 -23.23
N ARG A 406 20.93 4.15 -24.43
CA ARG A 406 22.05 3.50 -25.12
C ARG A 406 23.20 4.47 -25.35
N GLU A 407 22.89 5.71 -25.70
CA GLU A 407 23.90 6.75 -25.87
C GLU A 407 24.58 7.10 -24.54
N ILE A 408 23.81 7.23 -23.45
CA ILE A 408 24.37 7.46 -22.11
C ILE A 408 25.32 6.31 -21.72
N MET A 409 24.91 5.06 -21.93
CA MET A 409 25.74 3.87 -21.64
C MET A 409 27.02 3.88 -22.50
N ARG A 410 26.91 4.21 -23.79
CA ARG A 410 28.05 4.30 -24.70
C ARG A 410 29.05 5.38 -24.27
N GLN A 411 28.56 6.56 -23.87
CA GLN A 411 29.40 7.65 -23.38
C GLN A 411 30.17 7.24 -22.13
N ARG A 412 29.52 6.54 -21.19
CA ARG A 412 30.16 6.06 -19.95
C ARG A 412 31.28 5.07 -20.21
N ARG A 413 31.06 4.11 -21.11
CA ARG A 413 32.09 3.11 -21.49
C ARG A 413 33.32 3.79 -22.08
N LYS A 414 33.13 4.75 -22.99
CA LYS A 414 34.25 5.55 -23.55
C LYS A 414 35.01 6.32 -22.46
N THR A 415 34.32 6.92 -21.50
CA THR A 415 34.96 7.63 -20.39
C THR A 415 35.77 6.68 -19.50
N GLN A 416 35.26 5.47 -19.23
CA GLN A 416 35.97 4.45 -18.46
C GLN A 416 37.22 3.92 -19.18
N GLU A 417 37.11 3.67 -20.49
CA GLU A 417 38.25 3.26 -21.33
C GLU A 417 39.35 4.33 -21.31
N ASN A 418 38.98 5.61 -21.49
CA ASN A 418 39.94 6.71 -21.45
C ASN A 418 40.59 6.90 -20.08
N ALA A 419 39.84 6.72 -18.99
CA ALA A 419 40.37 6.81 -17.63
C ALA A 419 41.34 5.65 -17.33
N GLY A 420 41.06 4.44 -17.83
CA GLY A 420 41.95 3.29 -17.71
C GLY A 420 43.28 3.50 -18.44
N GLN A 421 43.25 4.11 -19.63
CA GLN A 421 44.46 4.42 -20.41
C GLN A 421 45.35 5.50 -19.77
N GLN A 422 44.78 6.38 -18.94
CA GLN A 422 45.56 7.41 -18.22
C GLN A 422 46.19 6.89 -16.92
N ALA A 423 45.71 5.76 -16.40
CA ALA A 423 46.21 5.15 -15.16
C ALA A 423 47.32 4.10 -15.38
N THR A 424 47.48 3.63 -16.62
CA THR A 424 48.57 2.75 -17.10
C THR A 424 49.69 3.57 -17.72
#